data_AF-A0A1G2YW46-F1
#
_entry.id   AF-A0A1G2YW46-F1
#
_cell.length_a   1.000
_cell.length_b   1.000
_cell.length_c   1.000
_cell.angle_alpha   90.00
_cell.angle_beta   90.00
_cell.angle_gamma   90.00
#
_symmetry.space_group_name_H-M   'P 1'
#
loop_
_entity.id
_entity.type
_entity.pdbx_description
1 polymer ?
#
loop_
_entity_poly.entity_id
_entity_poly.type
_entity_poly.pdbx_seq_one_letter_code
_entity_poly.pdbx_strand_id
1 'polypeptide(L)'
;MRDRMLDDTTADALAVQFRILRRIGPAGRAAMTFELSDNLRSLVESGVRHRHPHWDDRTVEREVIRLWIGDDLFRKAYGKDQPEP
;
A
#
# COMPACT_ATOMS: atom_id res chain seq x y z
N MET A 1 -22.14 9.50 -20.28
CA MET A 1 -20.73 9.17 -19.95
C MET A 1 -20.40 7.84 -20.61
N ARG A 2 -19.27 7.70 -21.32
CA ARG A 2 -18.80 6.39 -21.81
C ARG A 2 -18.22 5.59 -20.65
N ASP A 3 -18.46 4.28 -20.64
CA ASP A 3 -17.83 3.37 -19.68
C ASP A 3 -16.39 3.11 -20.12
N ARG A 4 -15.43 3.79 -19.46
CA ARG A 4 -13.99 3.67 -19.74
C ARG A 4 -13.46 2.25 -19.59
N MET A 5 -14.17 1.39 -18.85
CA MET A 5 -13.73 0.03 -18.63
C MET A 5 -13.77 -0.80 -19.92
N LEU A 6 -14.64 -0.45 -20.88
CA LEU A 6 -14.73 -1.14 -22.17
C LEU A 6 -13.72 -0.65 -23.22
N ASP A 7 -12.89 0.35 -22.90
CA ASP A 7 -11.89 0.89 -23.84
C ASP A 7 -10.75 -0.12 -24.11
N ASP A 8 -10.40 -0.95 -23.12
CA ASP A 8 -9.34 -1.99 -23.22
C ASP A 8 -9.75 -3.33 -22.54
N THR A 9 -11.04 -3.50 -22.22
CA THR A 9 -11.57 -4.77 -21.68
C THR A 9 -12.84 -5.15 -22.42
N THR A 10 -12.87 -6.35 -23.00
CA THR A 10 -14.08 -6.85 -23.67
C THR A 10 -15.20 -7.11 -22.66
N ALA A 11 -16.45 -7.02 -23.12
CA ALA A 11 -17.60 -7.30 -22.26
C ALA A 11 -17.54 -8.71 -21.64
N ASP A 12 -17.05 -9.70 -22.39
CA ASP A 12 -16.87 -11.08 -21.91
C ASP A 12 -15.81 -11.17 -20.82
N ALA A 13 -14.67 -10.49 -20.99
CA ALA A 13 -13.61 -10.46 -19.98
C ALA A 13 -14.11 -9.81 -18.68
N LEU A 14 -14.83 -8.69 -18.79
CA LEU A 14 -15.45 -8.02 -17.65
C LEU A 14 -16.48 -8.92 -16.94
N ALA A 15 -17.30 -9.64 -17.69
CA ALA A 15 -18.28 -10.57 -17.14
C ALA A 15 -17.60 -11.73 -16.38
N VAL A 16 -16.49 -12.25 -16.89
CA VAL A 16 -15.67 -13.27 -16.20
C VAL A 16 -15.07 -12.71 -14.91
N GLN A 17 -14.49 -11.50 -14.96
CA GLN A 17 -13.92 -10.84 -13.77
C GLN A 17 -14.96 -10.68 -12.67
N PHE A 18 -16.16 -10.17 -12.98
CA PHE A 18 -17.22 -10.05 -11.99
C PHE A 18 -17.68 -11.38 -11.41
N ARG A 19 -17.75 -12.43 -12.24
CA ARG A 19 -18.11 -13.78 -11.80
C ARG A 19 -17.10 -14.31 -10.78
N ILE A 20 -15.81 -14.13 -11.04
CA ILE A 20 -14.73 -14.52 -10.13
C ILE A 20 -14.82 -13.70 -8.84
N LEU A 21 -14.85 -12.37 -8.94
CA LEU A 21 -14.91 -11.48 -7.78
C LEU A 21 -16.13 -11.75 -6.87
N ARG A 22 -17.27 -12.15 -7.43
CA ARG A 22 -18.47 -12.54 -6.65
C ARG A 22 -18.27 -13.87 -5.91
N ARG A 23 -17.52 -14.82 -6.49
CA ARG A 23 -17.27 -16.15 -5.89
C ARG A 23 -16.28 -16.13 -4.74
N ILE A 24 -15.38 -15.15 -4.69
CA ILE A 24 -14.36 -15.03 -3.63
C ILE A 24 -14.98 -14.87 -2.23
N GLY A 25 -16.15 -14.23 -2.14
CA GLY A 25 -16.85 -13.97 -0.88
C GLY A 25 -16.13 -12.98 0.05
N PRO A 26 -16.71 -12.64 1.21
CA PRO A 26 -16.17 -11.63 2.12
C PRO A 26 -14.80 -12.00 2.69
N ALA A 27 -14.60 -13.26 3.10
CA ALA A 27 -13.36 -13.71 3.71
C ALA A 27 -12.18 -13.66 2.72
N GLY A 28 -12.38 -14.15 1.49
CA GLY A 28 -11.34 -14.06 0.47
C GLY A 28 -11.03 -12.62 0.06
N ARG A 29 -12.03 -11.73 0.07
CA ARG A 29 -11.82 -10.29 -0.14
C ARG A 29 -11.00 -9.67 0.99
N ALA A 30 -11.27 -10.03 2.24
CA ALA A 30 -10.46 -9.56 3.36
C ALA A 30 -9.00 -10.03 3.24
N ALA A 31 -8.79 -11.32 2.89
CA ALA A 31 -7.45 -11.86 2.65
C ALA A 31 -6.69 -11.08 1.55
N MET A 32 -7.32 -10.84 0.40
CA MET A 32 -6.72 -10.04 -0.68
C MET A 32 -6.40 -8.60 -0.23
N THR A 33 -7.24 -7.99 0.61
CA THR A 33 -6.98 -6.65 1.15
C THR A 33 -5.75 -6.64 2.07
N PHE A 34 -5.58 -7.66 2.91
CA PHE A 34 -4.40 -7.78 3.76
C PHE A 34 -3.13 -8.00 2.92
N GLU A 35 -3.18 -8.89 1.93
CA GLU A 35 -2.08 -9.12 1.00
C GLU A 35 -1.71 -7.84 0.24
N LEU A 36 -2.71 -7.09 -0.26
CA LEU A 36 -2.49 -5.79 -0.89
C LEU A 36 -1.81 -4.80 0.06
N SER A 37 -2.23 -4.78 1.33
CA SER A 37 -1.66 -3.90 2.34
C SER A 37 -0.20 -4.25 2.65
N ASP A 38 0.15 -5.54 2.69
CA ASP A 38 1.52 -6.02 2.87
C ASP A 38 2.39 -5.62 1.67
N ASN A 39 1.90 -5.86 0.44
CA ASN A 39 2.59 -5.47 -0.79
C ASN A 39 2.83 -3.96 -0.87
N LEU A 40 1.85 -3.15 -0.48
CA LEU A 40 1.99 -1.69 -0.46
C LEU A 40 3.10 -1.26 0.53
N ARG A 41 3.17 -1.88 1.72
CA ARG A 41 4.25 -1.60 2.69
C ARG A 41 5.62 -1.93 2.12
N SER A 42 5.78 -3.07 1.45
CA SER A 42 7.03 -3.43 0.77
C SER A 42 7.42 -2.47 -0.35
N LEU A 43 6.46 -2.00 -1.15
CA LEU A 43 6.70 -1.00 -2.20
C LEU A 43 7.16 0.34 -1.62
N VAL A 44 6.54 0.79 -0.52
CA VAL A 44 6.94 2.03 0.16
C VAL A 44 8.36 1.90 0.70
N GLU A 45 8.70 0.80 1.37
CA GLU A 45 10.06 0.53 1.86
C GLU A 45 11.09 0.54 0.73
N SER A 46 10.81 -0.18 -0.37
CA SER A 46 11.69 -0.20 -1.55
C SER A 46 11.90 1.21 -2.12
N GLY A 47 10.84 2.01 -2.19
CA GLY A 47 10.91 3.41 -2.63
C GLY A 47 11.76 4.30 -1.71
N VAL A 48 11.66 4.11 -0.39
CA VAL A 48 12.50 4.82 0.59
C VAL A 48 13.97 4.45 0.41
N ARG A 49 14.29 3.15 0.35
CA ARG A 49 15.66 2.67 0.12
C ARG A 49 16.24 3.17 -1.20
N HIS A 50 15.43 3.20 -2.25
CA HIS A 50 15.85 3.69 -3.55
C HIS A 50 16.27 5.17 -3.51
N ARG A 51 15.53 6.01 -2.77
CA ARG A 51 15.86 7.45 -2.61
C ARG A 51 16.98 7.69 -1.60
N HIS A 52 17.16 6.80 -0.63
CA HIS A 52 18.12 6.93 0.46
C HIS A 52 18.97 5.65 0.60
N PRO A 53 19.86 5.37 -0.36
CA PRO A 53 20.59 4.09 -0.41
C PRO A 53 21.60 3.88 0.74
N HIS A 54 21.91 4.93 1.50
CA HIS A 54 22.87 4.88 2.61
C HIS A 54 22.21 4.81 3.99
N TRP A 55 20.88 4.86 4.06
CA TRP A 55 20.18 4.75 5.33
C TRP A 55 20.22 3.32 5.87
N ASP A 56 20.38 3.20 7.19
CA ASP A 56 20.24 1.94 7.88
C ASP A 56 18.77 1.49 7.93
N ASP A 57 18.55 0.21 8.26
CA ASP A 57 17.21 -0.38 8.28
C ASP A 57 16.27 0.33 9.27
N ARG A 58 16.80 0.84 10.38
CA ARG A 58 15.99 1.51 11.41
C ARG A 58 15.50 2.87 10.95
N THR A 59 16.32 3.61 10.22
CA THR A 59 15.95 4.90 9.62
C THR A 59 14.93 4.70 8.51
N VAL A 60 15.12 3.67 7.67
CA VAL A 60 14.15 3.27 6.64
C VAL A 60 12.81 2.92 7.28
N GLU A 61 12.81 2.06 8.31
CA GLU A 61 11.59 1.66 9.02
C GLU A 61 10.83 2.88 9.58
N ARG A 62 11.54 3.80 10.25
CA ARG A 62 10.92 5.02 10.80
C ARG A 62 10.33 5.90 9.71
N GLU A 63 11.01 6.04 8.58
CA GLU A 63 10.48 6.82 7.45
C GLU A 63 9.25 6.17 6.83
N VAL A 64 9.24 4.84 6.65
CA VAL A 64 8.08 4.10 6.17
C VAL A 64 6.88 4.30 7.10
N ILE A 65 7.10 4.22 8.42
CA ILE A 65 6.05 4.47 9.41
C ILE A 65 5.56 5.92 9.32
N ARG A 66 6.45 6.91 9.21
CA ARG A 66 6.09 8.33 9.05
C ARG A 66 5.20 8.55 7.83
N LEU A 67 5.56 7.96 6.69
CA LEU A 67 4.77 8.04 5.46
C LEU A 67 3.40 7.38 5.60
N TRP A 68 3.29 6.31 6.39
CA TRP A 68 2.04 5.58 6.58
C TRP A 68 1.05 6.32 7.49
N ILE A 69 1.51 6.82 8.64
CA ILE A 69 0.64 7.43 9.66
C ILE A 69 0.56 8.96 9.56
N GLY A 70 1.44 9.57 8.75
CA GLY A 70 1.55 11.01 8.58
C GLY A 70 2.33 11.70 9.71
N ASP A 71 2.80 12.92 9.42
CA ASP A 71 3.72 13.65 10.30
C ASP A 71 3.14 14.00 11.67
N ASP A 72 1.84 14.28 11.76
CA ASP A 72 1.21 14.60 13.04
C ASP A 72 1.19 13.40 13.98
N LEU A 73 0.72 12.25 13.49
CA LEU A 73 0.66 11.03 14.31
C LEU A 73 2.07 10.48 14.57
N PHE A 74 2.98 10.59 13.61
CA PHE A 74 4.37 10.21 13.79
C PHE A 74 5.06 11.00 14.88
N ARG A 75 4.91 12.35 14.91
CA ARG A 75 5.47 13.17 15.99
C ARG A 75 4.87 12.82 17.35
N LYS A 76 3.56 12.57 17.42
CA LYS A 76 2.88 12.16 18.67
C LYS A 76 3.38 10.81 19.20
N ALA A 77 3.63 9.86 18.31
CA ALA A 77 4.05 8.51 18.69
C ALA A 77 5.58 8.37 18.89
N TYR A 78 6.41 9.06 18.10
CA TYR A 78 7.86 8.85 18.02
C TYR A 78 8.71 10.10 18.30
N GLY A 79 8.11 11.27 18.53
CA GLY A 79 8.81 12.55 18.64
C GLY A 79 9.73 12.70 19.85
N LYS A 80 9.63 11.83 20.85
CA LYS A 80 10.54 11.82 22.02
C LYS A 80 11.86 11.09 21.77
N ASP A 81 11.94 10.29 20.70
CA ASP A 81 13.08 9.45 20.35
C ASP A 81 13.83 9.97 19.11
N GLN A 82 13.69 11.26 18.78
CA GLN A 82 14.52 11.88 17.75
C GLN A 82 15.81 12.38 18.41
N PRO A 83 17.01 11.98 17.94
CA PRO A 83 18.23 12.67 18.35
C PRO A 83 18.07 14.16 17.99
N GLU A 84 18.47 15.04 18.92
CA GLU A 84 18.57 16.48 18.63
C GLU A 84 19.44 16.70 17.37
N PRO A 85 19.15 17.75 16.59
CA PRO A 85 19.88 18.07 15.37
C PRO A 85 21.39 18.25 15.58
#